data_AF-M6YAK1-F1
#
_entry.id   AF-M6YAK1-F1
#
_cell.length_a   1.000
_cell.length_b   1.000
_cell.length_c   1.000
_cell.angle_alpha   90.00
_cell.angle_beta   90.00
_cell.angle_gamma   90.00
#
_symmetry.space_group_name_H-M   'P 1'
#
loop_
_entity.id
_entity.type
_entity.pdbx_description
1 polymer ?
#
loop_
_entity_poly.entity_id
_entity_poly.type
_entity_poly.pdbx_seq_one_letter_code
_entity_poly.pdbx_strand_id
1 'polypeptide(L)' 'MKPEGNSKQKNQGELFRNRLDQILDHRHPLYQIAKKIDWEKFS' A
#
# COMPACT_ATOMS: atom_id res chain seq x y z
N MET A 1 4.03 -21.80 22.77
CA MET A 1 4.00 -21.35 21.37
C MET A 1 3.78 -19.84 21.36
N LYS A 2 4.69 -19.06 20.74
CA LYS A 2 4.47 -17.61 20.55
C LYS A 2 3.33 -17.41 19.54
N PRO A 3 2.44 -16.43 19.71
CA PRO A 3 1.27 -16.31 18.84
C PRO A 3 1.72 -15.88 17.45
N GLU A 4 1.46 -16.71 16.45
CA GLU A 4 1.72 -16.43 15.03
C GLU A 4 0.74 -15.42 14.42
N GLY A 5 0.01 -14.66 15.26
CA GLY A 5 -0.98 -13.69 14.82
C GLY A 5 -0.39 -12.54 13.99
N ASN A 6 0.88 -12.19 14.24
CA ASN A 6 1.53 -11.06 13.59
C ASN A 6 2.02 -11.34 12.16
N SER A 7 2.33 -12.60 11.82
CA SER A 7 2.84 -12.97 10.49
C SER A 7 1.72 -13.08 9.46
N LYS A 8 0.55 -13.62 9.85
CA LYS A 8 -0.64 -13.72 8.98
C LYS A 8 -1.22 -12.36 8.60
N GLN A 9 -1.20 -11.38 9.51
CA GLN A 9 -1.68 -10.02 9.22
C GLN A 9 -0.72 -9.26 8.29
N LYS A 10 0.60 -9.42 8.50
CA LYS A 10 1.61 -8.85 7.59
C LYS A 10 1.52 -9.44 6.17
N ASN A 11 1.41 -10.76 6.05
CA ASN A 11 1.26 -11.43 4.75
C ASN A 11 0.00 -10.96 3.99
N GLN A 12 -1.12 -10.77 4.69
CA GLN A 12 -2.34 -10.27 4.05
C GLN A 12 -2.21 -8.80 3.61
N GLY A 13 -1.55 -7.97 4.41
CA GLY A 13 -1.25 -6.58 4.03
C GLY A 13 -0.34 -6.47 2.81
N GLU A 14 0.66 -7.34 2.69
CA GLU A 14 1.53 -7.42 1.52
C GLU A 14 0.78 -7.90 0.28
N LEU A 15 -0.08 -8.93 0.39
CA LEU A 15 -0.92 -9.39 -0.72
C LEU A 15 -1.87 -8.28 -1.20
N PHE A 16 -2.46 -7.51 -0.28
CA PHE A 16 -3.34 -6.40 -0.63
C PHE A 16 -2.57 -5.27 -1.35
N ARG A 17 -1.38 -4.90 -0.85
CA ARG A 17 -0.51 -3.91 -1.50
C ARG A 17 -0.06 -4.35 -2.89
N ASN A 18 0.37 -5.61 -3.04
CA ASN A 18 0.76 -6.18 -4.33
C ASN A 18 -0.40 -6.20 -5.32
N ARG A 19 -1.64 -6.42 -4.86
CA ARG A 19 -2.83 -6.34 -5.71
C ARG A 19 -3.18 -4.91 -6.08
N LEU A 20 -3.03 -3.96 -5.15
CA LEU A 20 -3.23 -2.53 -5.41
C LEU A 20 -2.26 -2.02 -6.48
N ASP A 21 -0.96 -2.35 -6.38
CA ASP A 21 0.05 -1.95 -7.37
C ASP A 21 -0.23 -2.55 -8.76
N GLN A 22 -0.89 -3.71 -8.83
CA GLN A 22 -1.30 -4.32 -10.11
C GLN A 22 -2.51 -3.65 -10.76
N ILE A 23 -3.41 -3.05 -9.98
CA ILE A 23 -4.62 -2.38 -10.51
C ILE A 23 -4.43 -0.86 -10.67
N LEU A 24 -3.40 -0.29 -10.03
CA LEU A 24 -3.06 1.11 -10.16
C LEU A 24 -2.26 1.33 -11.44
N ASP A 25 -2.83 2.12 -12.35
CA ASP A 25 -2.07 2.59 -13.50
C ASP A 25 -1.07 3.67 -13.07
N HIS A 26 0.21 3.30 -13.04
CA HIS A 26 1.30 4.19 -12.70
C HIS A 26 1.47 5.36 -13.67
N ARG A 27 0.92 5.29 -14.88
CA ARG A 27 0.93 6.39 -15.87
C ARG A 27 -0.27 7.31 -15.70
N HIS A 28 -1.24 6.95 -14.86
CA HIS A 28 -2.42 7.76 -14.65
C HIS A 28 -2.03 9.10 -14.00
N PRO A 29 -2.47 10.25 -14.54
CA PRO A 29 -2.10 11.57 -14.02
C PRO A 29 -2.37 11.73 -12.52
N LEU A 30 -3.49 11.19 -12.02
CA LEU A 30 -3.81 11.25 -10.59
C LEU A 30 -2.83 10.47 -9.71
N TYR A 31 -2.33 9.32 -10.18
CA TYR A 31 -1.33 8.53 -9.44
C TYR A 31 -0.01 9.30 -9.31
N GLN A 32 0.41 9.96 -10.40
CA GLN A 32 1.61 10.79 -10.43
C GLN A 32 1.50 12.03 -9.54
N ILE A 33 0.33 12.66 -9.50
CA ILE A 33 0.06 13.80 -8.61
C ILE A 33 0.09 13.33 -7.15
N ALA A 34 -0.61 12.25 -6.83
CA ALA A 34 -0.65 11.70 -5.47
C ALA A 34 0.74 11.36 -4.93
N LYS A 35 1.66 10.86 -5.77
CA LYS A 35 3.05 10.58 -5.38
C LYS A 35 3.87 11.84 -5.06
N LYS A 36 3.49 12.99 -5.62
CA LYS A 36 4.16 14.28 -5.39
C LYS A 36 3.58 15.04 -4.20
N ILE A 37 2.40 14.65 -3.72
CA ILE A 37 1.79 15.25 -2.53
C ILE A 37 2.57 14.79 -1.31
N ASP A 38 2.97 15.76 -0.50
CA ASP A 38 3.52 15.52 0.82
C ASP A 38 2.37 15.25 1.79
N TRP A 39 1.99 13.98 1.91
CA TRP A 39 0.87 13.55 2.74
C TRP A 39 1.11 13.77 4.24
N GLU A 40 2.37 13.84 4.67
CA GLU A 40 2.73 14.12 6.07
C GLU A 40 2.28 15.51 6.52
N LYS A 41 2.13 16.46 5.59
CA LYS A 41 1.59 17.80 5.88
C LYS A 41 0.08 17.80 6.19
N PHE A 42 -0.62 16.73 5.83
CA PHE A 42 -2.06 16.58 6.04
C PHE A 42 -2.40 15.48 7.07
N SER A 43 -1.38 14.85 7.67
CA SER A 43 -1.51 13.77 8.65
C SER A 43 -1.68 14.27 10.09
#